data_AF-A0A6A7A3N0-F1
#
_entry.id   AF-A0A6A7A3N0-F1
#
_cell.length_a   1.000
_cell.length_b   1.000
_cell.length_c   1.000
_cell.angle_alpha   90.00
_cell.angle_beta   90.00
_cell.angle_gamma   90.00
#
_symmetry.space_group_name_H-M   'P 1'
#
loop_
_entity.id
_entity.type
_entity.pdbx_description
1 polymer ?
#
loop_
_entity_poly.entity_id
_entity_poly.type
_entity_poly.pdbx_seq_one_letter_code
_entity_poly.pdbx_strand_id
1 'polypeptide(L)'
;MATSSFSILSNDILTVVLTQLKRISETSQDLTSCSLVDRRWHEATTPFLYGNIALNRDNLVQFCNHAEVSKYCAYVHVHSLTITCESVRILEPVAQLVPLLPQFTNLRSFSFWPKQGFLKKFSQAALVQLVDALPASCTNLELEIHDFAAPKEGEEPHLCDALRKILPRMQHVRLQIRACEALFADPSTPDTSLRLPNLKTLVYNCFGIWGLLPTCRRTDTGRMTLAHSEVLWYVVTNRLEKLVSTPNAVPEDAKLYALVNSEIENHNGLLWQTYIRAEMQSQSSVAMPHRGVWMEGSIPGSWVIRMPDDIELMSTFANAGILAEGQLWREVLGGARLPAAVLAAERAGKASFAVGCVEKGLSLLRTSEQWRKDNPRKGTRYWGDERKTGEKTVCVVERKGKGDYLSLNPICEITPPGWKRVGDEGTALERIEG
;
A
#
# COMPACT_ATOMS: atom_id res chain seq x y z
N MET A 1 -23.17 23.90 43.36
CA MET A 1 -23.22 23.58 41.92
C MET A 1 -22.10 24.33 41.24
N ALA A 2 -21.01 23.67 40.89
CA ALA A 2 -19.95 24.30 40.11
C ALA A 2 -20.44 24.36 38.66
N THR A 3 -20.78 25.55 38.17
CA THR A 3 -21.00 25.77 36.74
C THR A 3 -19.69 25.44 36.02
N SER A 4 -19.70 24.36 35.25
CA SER A 4 -18.54 23.89 34.49
C SER A 4 -18.01 25.03 33.61
N SER A 5 -16.78 25.47 33.90
CA SER A 5 -16.04 26.52 33.17
C SER A 5 -15.85 26.20 31.68
N PHE A 6 -16.09 24.95 31.25
CA PHE A 6 -15.99 24.52 29.86
C PHE A 6 -17.12 25.06 28.97
N SER A 7 -18.26 25.44 29.55
CA SER A 7 -19.36 26.07 28.81
C SER A 7 -18.96 27.41 28.16
N ILE A 8 -17.92 28.07 28.69
CA ILE A 8 -17.46 29.41 28.28
C ILE A 8 -16.36 29.37 27.22
N LEU A 9 -15.68 28.22 27.02
CA LEU A 9 -14.61 28.10 26.03
C LEU A 9 -15.14 28.46 24.64
N SER A 10 -14.31 29.01 23.74
CA SER A 10 -14.70 29.19 22.33
C SER A 10 -14.71 27.86 21.58
N ASN A 11 -15.40 27.79 20.43
CA ASN A 11 -15.39 26.59 19.59
C ASN A 11 -13.99 26.27 19.09
N ASP A 12 -13.15 27.27 18.83
CA ASP A 12 -11.77 27.06 18.39
C ASP A 12 -10.93 26.33 19.45
N ILE A 13 -11.07 26.70 20.73
CA ILE A 13 -10.37 26.00 21.82
C ILE A 13 -10.89 24.56 21.93
N LEU A 14 -12.21 24.35 21.82
CA LEU A 14 -12.80 23.02 21.83
C LEU A 14 -12.27 22.15 20.68
N THR A 15 -12.17 22.70 19.47
CA THR A 15 -11.55 22.05 18.31
C THR A 15 -10.10 21.67 18.60
N VAL A 16 -9.30 22.54 19.22
CA VAL A 16 -7.92 22.22 19.61
C VAL A 16 -7.88 21.06 20.61
N VAL A 17 -8.73 21.07 21.63
CA VAL A 17 -8.82 19.98 22.62
C VAL A 17 -9.18 18.66 21.95
N LEU A 18 -10.19 18.64 21.09
CA LEU A 18 -10.63 17.44 20.36
C LEU A 18 -9.56 16.94 19.38
N THR A 19 -8.83 17.84 18.71
CA THR A 19 -7.67 17.47 17.88
C THR A 19 -6.60 16.77 18.72
N GLN A 20 -6.28 17.29 19.91
CA GLN A 20 -5.30 16.64 20.78
C GLN A 20 -5.79 15.30 21.30
N LEU A 21 -7.07 15.21 21.67
CA LEU A 21 -7.69 13.95 22.11
C LEU A 21 -7.61 12.88 21.02
N LYS A 22 -7.91 13.25 19.77
CA LYS A 22 -7.77 12.35 18.61
C LYS A 22 -6.33 11.89 18.39
N ARG A 23 -5.35 12.75 18.66
CA ARG A 23 -3.92 12.42 18.48
C ARG A 23 -3.40 11.43 19.52
N ILE A 24 -3.86 11.54 20.77
CA ILE A 24 -3.36 10.71 21.87
C ILE A 24 -4.14 9.40 22.03
N SER A 25 -5.40 9.35 21.58
CA SER A 25 -6.23 8.17 21.74
C SER A 25 -5.96 7.14 20.65
N GLU A 26 -5.76 5.88 21.05
CA GLU A 26 -5.65 4.74 20.14
C GLU A 26 -7.02 4.33 19.56
N THR A 27 -8.11 4.71 20.24
CA THR A 27 -9.49 4.36 19.86
C THR A 27 -10.37 5.59 19.71
N SER A 28 -11.55 5.44 19.11
CA SER A 28 -12.54 6.53 19.06
C SER A 28 -13.33 6.72 20.36
N GLN A 29 -13.09 5.92 21.41
CA GLN A 29 -13.93 5.89 22.61
C GLN A 29 -13.96 7.22 23.37
N ASP A 30 -12.83 7.90 23.48
CA ASP A 30 -12.77 9.21 24.15
C ASP A 30 -13.57 10.27 23.37
N LEU A 31 -13.44 10.29 22.04
CA LEU A 31 -14.24 11.16 21.18
C LEU A 31 -15.73 10.81 21.24
N THR A 32 -16.07 9.52 21.30
CA THR A 32 -17.47 9.10 21.51
C THR A 32 -17.99 9.58 22.86
N SER A 33 -17.17 9.56 23.91
CA SER A 33 -17.56 10.07 25.23
C SER A 33 -17.78 11.59 25.20
N CYS A 34 -16.92 12.33 24.49
CA CYS A 34 -17.10 13.76 24.26
C CYS A 34 -18.41 14.08 23.53
N SER A 35 -18.81 13.28 22.53
CA SER A 35 -20.03 13.54 21.77
C SER A 35 -21.32 13.32 22.56
N LEU A 36 -21.24 12.72 23.76
CA LEU A 36 -22.35 12.48 24.67
C LEU A 36 -22.51 13.55 25.77
N VAL A 37 -21.61 14.54 25.84
CA VAL A 37 -21.62 15.56 26.91
C VAL A 37 -22.82 16.51 26.77
N ASP A 38 -22.90 17.24 25.66
CA ASP A 38 -24.02 18.12 25.31
C ASP A 38 -24.08 18.34 23.80
N ARG A 39 -25.06 19.13 23.31
CA ARG A 39 -25.22 19.41 21.86
C ARG A 39 -23.98 20.08 21.26
N ARG A 40 -23.34 20.99 21.99
CA ARG A 40 -22.19 21.74 21.48
C ARG A 40 -20.97 20.83 21.33
N TRP A 41 -20.71 19.98 22.32
CA TRP A 41 -19.66 18.96 22.25
C TRP A 41 -19.96 17.93 21.17
N HIS A 42 -21.23 17.53 21.01
CA HIS A 42 -21.67 16.66 19.93
C HIS A 42 -21.31 17.25 18.55
N GLU A 43 -21.76 18.47 18.27
CA GLU A 43 -21.50 19.18 17.02
C GLU A 43 -19.99 19.34 16.76
N ALA A 44 -19.22 19.74 17.78
CA ALA A 44 -17.77 19.94 17.65
C ALA A 44 -16.99 18.63 17.46
N THR A 45 -17.43 17.53 18.06
CA THR A 45 -16.73 16.23 18.02
C THR A 45 -17.05 15.43 16.76
N THR A 46 -18.23 15.63 16.19
CA THR A 46 -18.72 14.87 15.03
C THR A 46 -17.75 14.90 13.83
N PRO A 47 -17.18 16.04 13.40
CA PRO A 47 -16.16 16.07 12.34
C PRO A 47 -14.93 15.21 12.63
N PHE A 48 -14.55 15.03 13.89
CA PHE A 48 -13.38 14.23 14.27
C PHE A 48 -13.65 12.73 14.21
N LEU A 49 -14.87 12.32 14.57
CA LEU A 49 -15.33 10.92 14.55
C LEU A 49 -15.50 10.38 13.13
N TYR A 50 -16.06 11.20 12.24
CA TYR A 50 -16.46 10.74 10.89
C TYR A 50 -15.67 11.40 9.75
N GLY A 51 -14.73 12.31 10.05
CA GLY A 51 -13.90 12.93 9.01
C GLY A 51 -13.03 11.90 8.28
N ASN A 52 -12.50 10.91 9.00
CA ASN A 52 -11.67 9.84 8.43
C ASN A 52 -12.19 8.48 8.92
N ILE A 53 -13.09 7.86 8.15
CA ILE A 53 -13.82 6.66 8.53
C ILE A 53 -13.01 5.42 8.12
N ALA A 54 -12.83 4.50 9.08
CA ALA A 54 -12.33 3.15 8.81
C ALA A 54 -13.41 2.12 9.13
N LEU A 55 -13.86 1.43 8.09
CA LEU A 55 -14.80 0.34 8.17
C LEU A 55 -14.06 -0.99 8.13
N ASN A 56 -14.47 -1.90 9.00
CA ASN A 56 -14.04 -3.28 9.01
C ASN A 56 -15.24 -4.22 8.98
N ARG A 57 -14.99 -5.53 9.07
CA ARG A 57 -16.07 -6.52 9.06
C ARG A 57 -17.15 -6.22 10.12
N ASP A 58 -16.75 -5.79 11.30
CA ASP A 58 -17.62 -5.71 12.48
C ASP A 58 -18.52 -4.48 12.42
N ASN A 59 -18.04 -3.37 11.86
CA ASN A 59 -18.80 -2.12 11.79
C ASN A 59 -19.37 -1.79 10.40
N LEU A 60 -18.93 -2.44 9.32
CA LEU A 60 -19.39 -2.14 7.96
C LEU A 60 -20.89 -2.38 7.79
N VAL A 61 -21.40 -3.51 8.29
CA VAL A 61 -22.84 -3.83 8.21
C VAL A 61 -23.66 -2.81 8.98
N GLN A 62 -23.23 -2.47 10.19
CA GLN A 62 -23.92 -1.48 11.03
C GLN A 62 -23.88 -0.10 10.36
N PHE A 63 -22.74 0.27 9.77
CA PHE A 63 -22.59 1.50 9.02
C PHE A 63 -23.58 1.56 7.85
N CYS A 64 -23.61 0.54 6.98
CA CYS A 64 -24.52 0.52 5.83
C CYS A 64 -26.00 0.58 6.26
N ASN A 65 -26.38 -0.08 7.36
CA ASN A 65 -27.76 -0.11 7.84
C ASN A 65 -28.23 1.19 8.52
N HIS A 66 -27.31 1.95 9.12
CA HIS A 66 -27.66 3.11 9.96
C HIS A 66 -27.08 4.45 9.47
N ALA A 67 -26.28 4.45 8.42
CA ALA A 67 -25.68 5.68 7.92
C ALA A 67 -26.75 6.55 7.24
N GLU A 68 -27.23 7.57 7.97
CA GLU A 68 -27.95 8.71 7.39
C GLU A 68 -26.97 9.65 6.68
N VAL A 69 -26.29 9.15 5.64
CA VAL A 69 -25.20 9.87 4.95
C VAL A 69 -25.66 11.25 4.46
N SER A 70 -26.89 11.37 3.96
CA SER A 70 -27.46 12.66 3.56
C SER A 70 -27.49 13.70 4.68
N LYS A 71 -27.77 13.29 5.92
CA LYS A 71 -27.76 14.15 7.10
C LYS A 71 -26.34 14.45 7.54
N TYR A 72 -25.48 13.43 7.60
CA TYR A 72 -24.10 13.61 8.03
C TYR A 72 -23.27 14.41 7.03
N CYS A 73 -23.42 14.22 5.72
CA CYS A 73 -22.62 14.93 4.73
C CYS A 73 -22.87 16.44 4.68
N ALA A 74 -24.01 16.91 5.20
CA ALA A 74 -24.27 18.34 5.37
C ALA A 74 -23.44 18.98 6.50
N TYR A 75 -23.12 18.22 7.55
CA TYR A 75 -22.47 18.73 8.78
C TYR A 75 -21.05 18.19 9.00
N VAL A 76 -20.76 17.06 8.37
CA VAL A 76 -19.66 16.16 8.72
C VAL A 76 -18.97 15.86 7.41
N HIS A 77 -18.00 16.69 7.07
CA HIS A 77 -17.23 16.54 5.85
C HIS A 77 -16.42 15.24 5.92
N VAL A 78 -17.02 14.12 5.53
CA VAL A 78 -16.32 12.83 5.40
C VAL A 78 -15.26 13.00 4.33
N HIS A 79 -13.99 12.95 4.72
CA HIS A 79 -12.86 13.19 3.86
C HIS A 79 -12.14 11.91 3.43
N SER A 80 -12.15 10.88 4.28
CA SER A 80 -11.65 9.56 3.89
C SER A 80 -12.58 8.42 4.27
N LEU A 81 -12.62 7.42 3.41
CA LEU A 81 -13.27 6.14 3.67
C LEU A 81 -12.28 5.01 3.39
N THR A 82 -11.98 4.23 4.42
CA THR A 82 -11.11 3.06 4.33
C THR A 82 -11.92 1.82 4.68
N ILE A 83 -11.83 0.77 3.87
CA ILE A 83 -12.55 -0.47 4.08
C ILE A 83 -11.53 -1.61 4.19
N THR A 84 -11.48 -2.26 5.36
CA THR A 84 -10.56 -3.35 5.68
C THR A 84 -11.34 -4.59 6.11
N CYS A 85 -11.36 -5.62 5.27
CA CYS A 85 -12.36 -6.67 5.40
C CYS A 85 -11.72 -8.06 5.41
N GLU A 86 -11.89 -8.80 6.50
CA GLU A 86 -11.28 -10.13 6.71
C GLU A 86 -12.20 -11.29 6.30
N SER A 87 -13.33 -11.08 5.62
CA SER A 87 -14.29 -12.17 5.35
C SER A 87 -14.96 -12.13 3.99
N VAL A 88 -15.24 -13.31 3.46
CA VAL A 88 -15.90 -13.55 2.15
C VAL A 88 -17.39 -13.23 2.14
N ARG A 89 -18.02 -12.98 3.29
CA ARG A 89 -19.44 -12.58 3.39
C ARG A 89 -19.65 -11.07 3.20
N ILE A 90 -18.64 -10.37 2.71
CA ILE A 90 -18.60 -8.90 2.69
C ILE A 90 -19.06 -8.31 1.34
N LEU A 91 -19.28 -9.14 0.32
CA LEU A 91 -19.77 -8.68 -0.99
C LEU A 91 -21.10 -7.94 -0.88
N GLU A 92 -22.05 -8.47 -0.09
CA GLU A 92 -23.35 -7.84 0.13
C GLU A 92 -23.22 -6.47 0.85
N PRO A 93 -22.52 -6.36 2.00
CA PRO A 93 -22.28 -5.07 2.64
C PRO A 93 -21.54 -4.04 1.78
N VAL A 94 -20.57 -4.47 0.95
CA VAL A 94 -19.85 -3.55 0.05
C VAL A 94 -20.77 -3.05 -1.06
N ALA A 95 -21.65 -3.90 -1.59
CA ALA A 95 -22.66 -3.46 -2.57
C ALA A 95 -23.61 -2.40 -1.97
N GLN A 96 -23.92 -2.48 -0.67
CA GLN A 96 -24.74 -1.48 0.02
C GLN A 96 -24.06 -0.10 0.12
N LEU A 97 -22.74 -0.02 -0.03
CA LEU A 97 -22.03 1.27 -0.06
C LEU A 97 -22.20 2.02 -1.39
N VAL A 98 -22.45 1.31 -2.49
CA VAL A 98 -22.59 1.90 -3.83
C VAL A 98 -23.58 3.07 -3.85
N PRO A 99 -24.82 2.97 -3.33
CA PRO A 99 -25.75 4.10 -3.29
C PRO A 99 -25.37 5.20 -2.29
N LEU A 100 -24.48 4.92 -1.34
CA LEU A 100 -24.03 5.87 -0.32
C LEU A 100 -22.85 6.72 -0.82
N LEU A 101 -21.96 6.13 -1.62
CA LEU A 101 -20.72 6.77 -2.07
C LEU A 101 -20.92 8.16 -2.73
N PRO A 102 -21.88 8.35 -3.65
CA PRO A 102 -22.11 9.65 -4.28
C PRO A 102 -22.53 10.74 -3.30
N GLN A 103 -23.06 10.38 -2.13
CA GLN A 103 -23.53 11.32 -1.12
C GLN A 103 -22.37 11.93 -0.32
N PHE A 104 -21.18 11.30 -0.28
CA PHE A 104 -19.99 11.87 0.36
C PHE A 104 -19.34 12.95 -0.51
N THR A 105 -20.01 14.08 -0.66
CA THR A 105 -19.58 15.20 -1.53
C THR A 105 -18.19 15.75 -1.19
N ASN A 106 -17.70 15.51 0.02
CA ASN A 106 -16.37 15.94 0.48
C ASN A 106 -15.33 14.81 0.58
N LEU A 107 -15.64 13.60 0.10
CA LEU A 107 -14.74 12.46 0.13
C LEU A 107 -13.53 12.76 -0.74
N ARG A 108 -12.35 12.84 -0.14
CA ARG A 108 -11.08 13.10 -0.85
C ARG A 108 -10.26 11.83 -1.05
N SER A 109 -10.41 10.83 -0.19
CA SER A 109 -9.62 9.60 -0.23
C SER A 109 -10.48 8.36 -0.05
N PHE A 110 -10.28 7.38 -0.91
CA PHE A 110 -10.92 6.08 -0.82
C PHE A 110 -9.86 4.97 -0.80
N SER A 111 -9.94 4.07 0.18
CA SER A 111 -9.07 2.91 0.30
C SER A 111 -9.91 1.64 0.45
N PHE A 112 -9.70 0.67 -0.42
CA PHE A 112 -10.30 -0.66 -0.31
C PHE A 112 -9.20 -1.72 -0.27
N TRP A 113 -9.05 -2.33 0.90
CA TRP A 113 -8.01 -3.34 1.18
C TRP A 113 -8.61 -4.46 2.02
N PRO A 114 -9.29 -5.45 1.40
CA PRO A 114 -9.64 -6.70 2.08
C PRO A 114 -8.38 -7.36 2.66
N LYS A 115 -8.39 -7.58 3.97
CA LYS A 115 -7.30 -8.26 4.66
C LYS A 115 -7.21 -9.70 4.18
N GLN A 116 -5.97 -10.15 4.10
CA GLN A 116 -5.57 -11.41 3.50
C GLN A 116 -6.11 -12.62 4.27
N GLY A 117 -6.66 -13.63 3.58
CA GLY A 117 -7.03 -14.88 4.23
C GLY A 117 -7.95 -15.84 3.49
N PHE A 118 -8.54 -15.51 2.33
CA PHE A 118 -9.62 -16.36 1.80
C PHE A 118 -9.60 -16.55 0.28
N LEU A 119 -9.81 -17.81 -0.11
CA LEU A 119 -9.87 -18.38 -1.46
C LEU A 119 -11.16 -18.04 -2.24
N LYS A 120 -11.96 -17.04 -1.82
CA LYS A 120 -13.15 -16.65 -2.60
C LYS A 120 -12.93 -15.33 -3.30
N LYS A 121 -12.98 -15.47 -4.62
CA LYS A 121 -13.00 -14.44 -5.64
C LYS A 121 -14.01 -13.33 -5.33
N PHE A 122 -13.55 -12.08 -5.27
CA PHE A 122 -14.43 -10.90 -5.25
C PHE A 122 -15.12 -10.72 -6.61
N SER A 123 -16.36 -10.20 -6.63
CA SER A 123 -17.07 -9.93 -7.88
C SER A 123 -16.50 -8.69 -8.58
N GLN A 124 -16.01 -8.84 -9.81
CA GLN A 124 -15.49 -7.71 -10.58
C GLN A 124 -16.56 -6.64 -10.82
N ALA A 125 -17.82 -7.05 -11.07
CA ALA A 125 -18.93 -6.13 -11.26
C ALA A 125 -19.18 -5.26 -10.02
N ALA A 126 -19.05 -5.82 -8.81
CA ALA A 126 -19.20 -5.05 -7.57
C ALA A 126 -18.08 -4.02 -7.40
N LEU A 127 -16.84 -4.34 -7.80
CA LEU A 127 -15.74 -3.38 -7.78
C LEU A 127 -15.93 -2.26 -8.79
N VAL A 128 -16.42 -2.59 -9.98
CA VAL A 128 -16.76 -1.58 -10.99
C VAL A 128 -17.81 -0.63 -10.44
N GLN A 129 -18.91 -1.15 -9.89
CA GLN A 129 -19.95 -0.31 -9.29
C GLN A 129 -19.41 0.57 -8.15
N LEU A 130 -18.52 0.02 -7.32
CA LEU A 130 -17.88 0.77 -6.24
C LEU A 130 -17.01 1.92 -6.77
N VAL A 131 -16.20 1.65 -7.79
CA VAL A 131 -15.30 2.64 -8.42
C VAL A 131 -16.09 3.71 -9.17
N ASP A 132 -17.11 3.32 -9.94
CA ASP A 132 -17.98 4.23 -10.69
C ASP A 132 -18.82 5.11 -9.75
N ALA A 133 -19.16 4.62 -8.56
CA ALA A 133 -19.90 5.40 -7.56
C ALA A 133 -19.04 6.42 -6.78
N LEU A 134 -17.72 6.43 -6.96
CA LEU A 134 -16.85 7.37 -6.24
C LEU A 134 -17.16 8.83 -6.66
N PRO A 135 -17.51 9.72 -5.71
CA PRO A 135 -17.89 11.10 -6.01
C PRO A 135 -16.71 11.88 -6.57
N ALA A 136 -16.97 12.89 -7.41
CA ALA A 136 -15.95 13.69 -8.12
C ALA A 136 -14.85 14.28 -7.24
N SER A 137 -15.16 14.59 -5.97
CA SER A 137 -14.23 15.07 -4.96
C SER A 137 -13.16 14.06 -4.54
N CYS A 138 -13.38 12.77 -4.80
CA CYS A 138 -12.43 11.72 -4.48
C CYS A 138 -11.25 11.81 -5.44
N THR A 139 -10.11 12.21 -4.91
CA THR A 139 -8.88 12.48 -5.67
C THR A 139 -7.73 11.58 -5.23
N ASN A 140 -7.95 10.69 -4.26
CA ASN A 140 -6.94 9.74 -3.80
C ASN A 140 -7.56 8.35 -3.75
N LEU A 141 -6.86 7.37 -4.30
CA LEU A 141 -7.36 6.00 -4.45
C LEU A 141 -6.30 4.98 -4.04
N GLU A 142 -6.68 4.07 -3.16
CA GLU A 142 -5.95 2.85 -2.88
C GLU A 142 -6.85 1.64 -3.11
N LEU A 143 -6.41 0.71 -3.96
CA LEU A 143 -7.08 -0.58 -4.16
C LEU A 143 -6.06 -1.71 -4.03
N GLU A 144 -6.28 -2.60 -3.06
CA GLU A 144 -5.46 -3.80 -2.87
C GLU A 144 -6.34 -5.05 -2.90
N ILE A 145 -6.30 -5.77 -4.02
CA ILE A 145 -7.20 -6.88 -4.32
C ILE A 145 -6.38 -8.01 -4.93
N HIS A 146 -6.08 -9.02 -4.10
CA HIS A 146 -5.20 -10.13 -4.47
C HIS A 146 -5.89 -11.23 -5.28
N ASP A 147 -7.22 -11.38 -5.15
CA ASP A 147 -7.96 -12.48 -5.79
C ASP A 147 -9.39 -12.07 -6.13
N PHE A 148 -9.67 -11.89 -7.42
CA PHE A 148 -11.02 -11.74 -7.93
C PHE A 148 -11.25 -12.70 -9.09
N ALA A 149 -12.52 -13.03 -9.33
CA ALA A 149 -12.86 -13.99 -10.36
C ALA A 149 -12.34 -13.46 -11.69
N ALA A 150 -11.64 -14.32 -12.45
CA ALA A 150 -11.44 -14.03 -13.85
C ALA A 150 -12.82 -13.73 -14.45
N PRO A 151 -12.99 -12.62 -15.19
CA PRO A 151 -14.25 -12.33 -15.85
C PRO A 151 -14.65 -13.55 -16.66
N LYS A 152 -15.92 -13.94 -16.63
CA LYS A 152 -16.40 -14.92 -17.60
C LYS A 152 -16.35 -14.27 -18.98
N GLU A 153 -16.03 -15.06 -19.99
CA GLU A 153 -16.00 -14.60 -21.38
C GLU A 153 -17.35 -13.95 -21.73
N GLY A 154 -17.34 -12.67 -22.11
CA GLY A 154 -18.54 -11.88 -22.39
C GLY A 154 -19.12 -11.05 -21.23
N GLU A 155 -18.52 -11.08 -20.03
CA GLU A 155 -18.91 -10.20 -18.92
C GLU A 155 -18.30 -8.78 -19.08
N GLU A 156 -19.13 -7.82 -19.48
CA GLU A 156 -18.93 -6.40 -19.19
C GLU A 156 -19.71 -6.03 -17.91
N PRO A 157 -19.16 -5.18 -17.02
CA PRO A 157 -18.00 -4.29 -17.20
C PRO A 157 -16.68 -4.74 -16.52
N HIS A 158 -15.54 -4.34 -17.10
CA HIS A 158 -14.19 -4.65 -16.59
C HIS A 158 -13.63 -3.53 -15.68
N LEU A 159 -12.99 -3.91 -14.57
CA LEU A 159 -12.46 -2.96 -13.56
C LEU A 159 -11.45 -1.96 -14.14
N CYS A 160 -10.60 -2.37 -15.09
CA CYS A 160 -9.64 -1.46 -15.69
C CYS A 160 -10.30 -0.30 -16.44
N ASP A 161 -11.47 -0.51 -17.04
CA ASP A 161 -12.20 0.56 -17.72
C ASP A 161 -12.80 1.56 -16.73
N ALA A 162 -13.38 1.07 -15.62
CA ALA A 162 -13.86 1.92 -14.55
C ALA A 162 -12.73 2.78 -13.95
N LEU A 163 -11.57 2.17 -13.70
CA LEU A 163 -10.40 2.89 -13.21
C LEU A 163 -9.89 3.92 -14.21
N ARG A 164 -9.77 3.56 -15.49
CA ARG A 164 -9.35 4.47 -16.56
C ARG A 164 -10.20 5.73 -16.63
N LYS A 165 -11.52 5.64 -16.38
CA LYS A 165 -12.43 6.80 -16.33
C LYS A 165 -12.11 7.76 -15.19
N ILE A 166 -11.72 7.26 -14.02
CA ILE A 166 -11.51 8.10 -12.83
C ILE A 166 -10.05 8.53 -12.64
N LEU A 167 -9.07 7.83 -13.22
CA LEU A 167 -7.65 8.17 -13.09
C LEU A 167 -7.30 9.62 -13.44
N PRO A 168 -7.89 10.29 -14.47
CA PRO A 168 -7.54 11.67 -14.82
C PRO A 168 -7.72 12.72 -13.72
N ARG A 169 -8.62 12.46 -12.76
CA ARG A 169 -8.86 13.35 -11.60
C ARG A 169 -8.07 12.99 -10.35
N MET A 170 -7.31 11.89 -10.36
CA MET A 170 -6.59 11.42 -9.19
C MET A 170 -5.25 12.14 -8.99
N GLN A 171 -4.86 12.32 -7.74
CA GLN A 171 -3.59 12.91 -7.29
C GLN A 171 -2.67 11.83 -6.71
N HIS A 172 -3.17 11.02 -5.78
CA HIS A 172 -2.41 9.94 -5.17
C HIS A 172 -3.10 8.61 -5.43
N VAL A 173 -2.41 7.67 -6.08
CA VAL A 173 -2.96 6.38 -6.49
C VAL A 173 -2.04 5.25 -6.06
N ARG A 174 -2.59 4.23 -5.41
CA ARG A 174 -1.93 2.95 -5.10
C ARG A 174 -2.79 1.81 -5.61
N LEU A 175 -2.24 0.99 -6.50
CA LEU A 175 -2.94 -0.16 -7.08
C LEU A 175 -2.15 -1.44 -6.82
N GLN A 176 -2.84 -2.46 -6.33
CA GLN A 176 -2.36 -3.82 -6.21
C GLN A 176 -3.50 -4.75 -6.62
N ILE A 177 -3.81 -4.72 -7.91
CA ILE A 177 -4.90 -5.45 -8.53
C ILE A 177 -4.38 -6.10 -9.81
N ARG A 178 -5.06 -7.13 -10.31
CA ARG A 178 -4.84 -7.58 -11.69
C ARG A 178 -5.28 -6.48 -12.66
N ALA A 179 -4.50 -6.26 -13.71
CA ALA A 179 -4.87 -5.34 -14.79
C ALA A 179 -4.53 -5.89 -16.17
N CYS A 180 -5.13 -5.28 -17.18
CA CYS A 180 -4.75 -5.44 -18.57
C CYS A 180 -4.36 -4.08 -19.17
N GLU A 181 -4.04 -4.07 -20.45
CA GLU A 181 -3.66 -2.89 -21.20
C GLU A 181 -4.74 -1.80 -21.19
N ALA A 182 -6.01 -2.18 -21.01
CA ALA A 182 -7.16 -1.28 -20.99
C ALA A 182 -7.12 -0.28 -19.82
N LEU A 183 -6.27 -0.49 -18.82
CA LEU A 183 -6.14 0.45 -17.70
C LEU A 183 -5.53 1.80 -18.13
N PHE A 184 -4.58 1.78 -19.06
CA PHE A 184 -3.83 2.96 -19.48
C PHE A 184 -4.03 3.32 -20.95
N ALA A 185 -4.74 2.50 -21.71
CA ALA A 185 -5.06 2.74 -23.11
C ALA A 185 -6.51 2.35 -23.38
N ASP A 186 -7.19 3.08 -24.25
CA ASP A 186 -8.47 2.64 -24.76
C ASP A 186 -8.25 1.56 -25.83
N PRO A 187 -8.82 0.34 -25.68
CA PRO A 187 -8.73 -0.68 -26.73
C PRO A 187 -9.36 -0.23 -28.06
N SER A 188 -10.39 0.62 -28.01
CA SER A 188 -11.10 1.13 -29.19
C SER A 188 -10.38 2.31 -29.86
N THR A 189 -9.58 3.06 -29.08
CA THR A 189 -8.82 4.22 -29.57
C THR A 189 -7.38 4.16 -29.04
N PRO A 190 -6.58 3.17 -29.49
CA PRO A 190 -5.25 2.91 -28.94
C PRO A 190 -4.27 4.07 -29.08
N ASP A 191 -4.52 4.98 -30.02
CA ASP A 191 -3.73 6.19 -30.25
C ASP A 191 -4.06 7.32 -29.28
N THR A 192 -5.21 7.28 -28.60
CA THR A 192 -5.59 8.28 -27.59
C THR A 192 -4.94 7.92 -26.26
N SER A 193 -3.77 8.50 -26.03
CA SER A 193 -3.06 8.33 -24.75
C SER A 193 -3.89 8.89 -23.59
N LEU A 194 -4.02 8.10 -22.52
CA LEU A 194 -4.61 8.54 -21.26
C LEU A 194 -3.81 9.74 -20.72
N ARG A 195 -4.51 10.77 -20.26
CA ARG A 195 -3.90 11.95 -19.60
C ARG A 195 -4.28 11.97 -18.14
N LEU A 196 -3.29 12.16 -17.27
CA LEU A 196 -3.40 12.19 -15.82
C LEU A 196 -2.89 13.53 -15.26
N PRO A 197 -3.53 14.65 -15.62
CA PRO A 197 -3.00 16.00 -15.38
C PRO A 197 -2.88 16.36 -13.90
N ASN A 198 -3.59 15.66 -13.00
CA ASN A 198 -3.60 15.95 -11.58
C ASN A 198 -2.67 15.02 -10.76
N LEU A 199 -2.05 14.03 -11.42
CA LEU A 199 -1.33 12.98 -10.74
C LEU A 199 -0.06 13.53 -10.08
N LYS A 200 0.11 13.23 -8.80
CA LYS A 200 1.32 13.53 -8.01
C LYS A 200 2.09 12.28 -7.67
N THR A 201 1.40 11.19 -7.30
CA THR A 201 2.03 9.89 -7.04
C THR A 201 1.17 8.76 -7.56
N LEU A 202 1.76 7.83 -8.31
CA LEU A 202 1.18 6.55 -8.66
C LEU A 202 2.14 5.46 -8.22
N VAL A 203 1.67 4.45 -7.49
CA VAL A 203 2.41 3.22 -7.26
C VAL A 203 1.58 2.02 -7.67
N TYR A 204 2.18 1.14 -8.46
CA TYR A 204 1.56 -0.09 -8.92
C TYR A 204 2.35 -1.31 -8.42
N ASN A 205 1.76 -2.06 -7.49
CA ASN A 205 2.33 -3.30 -6.95
C ASN A 205 1.93 -4.48 -7.83
N CYS A 206 2.91 -5.12 -8.44
CA CYS A 206 2.77 -6.22 -9.40
C CYS A 206 2.93 -7.62 -8.77
N PHE A 207 2.83 -7.70 -7.45
CA PHE A 207 2.94 -8.94 -6.66
C PHE A 207 1.89 -8.94 -5.55
N GLY A 208 1.51 -10.11 -5.06
CA GLY A 208 0.70 -10.35 -3.87
C GLY A 208 1.47 -11.20 -2.86
N ILE A 209 0.79 -11.70 -1.82
CA ILE A 209 1.45 -12.57 -0.82
C ILE A 209 1.90 -13.91 -1.39
N TRP A 210 1.23 -14.38 -2.43
CA TRP A 210 1.49 -15.68 -3.07
C TRP A 210 2.36 -15.55 -4.32
N GLY A 211 2.99 -14.39 -4.51
CA GLY A 211 3.91 -14.14 -5.60
C GLY A 211 3.42 -13.17 -6.64
N LEU A 212 3.80 -13.39 -7.89
CA LEU A 212 3.52 -12.46 -8.98
C LEU A 212 2.02 -12.35 -9.25
N LEU A 213 1.55 -11.12 -9.47
CA LEU A 213 0.17 -10.93 -9.91
C LEU A 213 0.07 -11.22 -11.42
N PRO A 214 -0.97 -11.93 -11.87
CA PRO A 214 -1.24 -12.09 -13.28
C PRO A 214 -1.96 -10.88 -13.87
N THR A 215 -1.91 -10.75 -15.20
CA THR A 215 -2.81 -9.86 -15.94
C THR A 215 -4.26 -10.33 -15.87
N CYS A 216 -5.23 -9.52 -16.32
CA CYS A 216 -6.64 -9.92 -16.38
C CYS A 216 -6.93 -11.06 -17.38
N ARG A 217 -6.03 -11.33 -18.34
CA ARG A 217 -6.22 -12.35 -19.39
C ARG A 217 -6.12 -13.78 -18.86
N ARG A 218 -5.31 -13.96 -17.81
CA ARG A 218 -5.03 -15.26 -17.23
C ARG A 218 -6.27 -15.83 -16.52
N THR A 219 -6.69 -17.05 -16.82
CA THR A 219 -7.84 -17.68 -16.14
C THR A 219 -7.41 -18.68 -15.06
N ASP A 220 -6.17 -19.18 -15.13
CA ASP A 220 -5.63 -20.16 -14.19
C ASP A 220 -4.97 -19.49 -12.98
N THR A 221 -4.99 -20.20 -11.86
CA THR A 221 -4.37 -19.79 -10.59
C THR A 221 -3.02 -20.47 -10.37
N GLY A 222 -2.40 -21.00 -11.42
CA GLY A 222 -1.10 -21.67 -11.33
C GLY A 222 0.00 -20.71 -10.87
N ARG A 223 1.03 -21.25 -10.21
CA ARG A 223 2.23 -20.46 -9.88
C ARG A 223 2.85 -19.89 -11.15
N MET A 224 3.24 -18.63 -11.10
CA MET A 224 3.88 -17.93 -12.20
C MET A 224 5.38 -17.79 -11.94
N THR A 225 6.18 -18.11 -12.95
CA THR A 225 7.59 -17.73 -12.95
C THR A 225 7.74 -16.33 -13.56
N LEU A 226 8.85 -15.65 -13.25
CA LEU A 226 9.18 -14.34 -13.81
C LEU A 226 9.30 -14.36 -15.36
N ALA A 227 9.51 -15.54 -15.95
CA ALA A 227 9.59 -15.73 -17.40
C ALA A 227 8.21 -15.74 -18.11
N HIS A 228 7.11 -15.78 -17.36
CA HIS A 228 5.78 -15.89 -17.94
C HIS A 228 5.35 -14.55 -18.57
N SER A 229 4.85 -14.58 -19.81
CA SER A 229 4.46 -13.38 -20.57
C SER A 229 3.31 -12.59 -19.92
N GLU A 230 2.42 -13.29 -19.21
CA GLU A 230 1.30 -12.68 -18.49
C GLU A 230 1.62 -12.18 -17.06
N VAL A 231 2.91 -12.07 -16.69
CA VAL A 231 3.27 -11.40 -15.42
C VAL A 231 2.87 -9.93 -15.53
N LEU A 232 2.13 -9.44 -14.54
CA LEU A 232 1.58 -8.08 -14.52
C LEU A 232 2.66 -7.00 -14.64
N TRP A 233 3.86 -7.26 -14.12
CA TRP A 233 5.05 -6.40 -14.23
C TRP A 233 5.27 -5.89 -15.66
N TYR A 234 5.26 -6.79 -16.65
CA TYR A 234 5.58 -6.42 -18.04
C TYR A 234 4.49 -5.55 -18.67
N VAL A 235 3.23 -5.84 -18.37
CA VAL A 235 2.10 -5.04 -18.89
C VAL A 235 2.08 -3.65 -18.26
N VAL A 236 2.25 -3.57 -16.94
CA VAL A 236 2.24 -2.30 -16.21
C VAL A 236 3.43 -1.43 -16.62
N THR A 237 4.65 -1.96 -16.59
CA THR A 237 5.86 -1.16 -16.87
C THR A 237 5.88 -0.65 -18.32
N ASN A 238 5.54 -1.48 -19.31
CA ASN A 238 5.42 -1.05 -20.71
C ASN A 238 4.38 0.08 -20.89
N ARG A 239 3.23 -0.02 -20.21
CA ARG A 239 2.19 1.02 -20.30
C ARG A 239 2.58 2.30 -19.58
N LEU A 240 3.25 2.20 -18.44
CA LEU A 240 3.77 3.37 -17.74
C LEU A 240 4.92 4.02 -18.52
N GLU A 241 5.81 3.27 -19.17
CA GLU A 241 6.83 3.80 -20.09
C GLU A 241 6.22 4.64 -21.21
N LYS A 242 5.17 4.11 -21.85
CA LYS A 242 4.44 4.85 -22.89
C LYS A 242 3.80 6.11 -22.32
N LEU A 243 3.15 5.99 -21.16
CA LEU A 243 2.50 7.12 -20.48
C LEU A 243 3.49 8.25 -20.16
N VAL A 244 4.67 7.94 -19.59
CA VAL A 244 5.68 8.97 -19.27
C VAL A 244 6.39 9.52 -20.52
N SER A 245 6.41 8.75 -21.61
CA SER A 245 6.99 9.20 -22.89
C SER A 245 6.03 10.08 -23.70
N THR A 246 4.72 10.03 -23.41
CA THR A 246 3.73 10.87 -24.08
C THR A 246 3.79 12.30 -23.54
N PRO A 247 4.03 13.32 -24.39
CA PRO A 247 4.08 14.71 -23.96
C PRO A 247 2.80 15.15 -23.24
N ASN A 248 2.96 15.81 -22.08
CA ASN A 248 1.87 16.34 -21.26
C ASN A 248 0.86 15.28 -20.77
N ALA A 249 1.18 13.99 -20.82
CA ALA A 249 0.29 12.95 -20.30
C ALA A 249 0.32 12.88 -18.77
N VAL A 250 1.44 13.21 -18.14
CA VAL A 250 1.62 13.29 -16.68
C VAL A 250 2.41 14.56 -16.32
N PRO A 251 2.17 15.18 -15.15
CA PRO A 251 3.01 16.28 -14.67
C PRO A 251 4.48 15.88 -14.52
N GLU A 252 5.40 16.82 -14.78
CA GLU A 252 6.84 16.56 -14.71
C GLU A 252 7.32 16.20 -13.29
N ASP A 253 6.66 16.72 -12.26
CA ASP A 253 6.96 16.45 -10.84
C ASP A 253 6.26 15.19 -10.30
N ALA A 254 5.42 14.54 -11.09
CA ALA A 254 4.65 13.36 -10.68
C ALA A 254 5.54 12.13 -10.48
N LYS A 255 5.43 11.45 -9.34
CA LYS A 255 6.20 10.24 -9.05
C LYS A 255 5.44 8.97 -9.43
N LEU A 256 5.91 8.28 -10.47
CA LEU A 256 5.30 7.05 -10.97
C LEU A 256 6.21 5.85 -10.66
N TYR A 257 5.70 4.92 -9.87
CA TYR A 257 6.42 3.73 -9.43
C TYR A 257 5.73 2.43 -9.87
N ALA A 258 6.54 1.46 -10.29
CA ALA A 258 6.15 0.05 -10.35
C ALA A 258 6.96 -0.74 -9.32
N LEU A 259 6.31 -1.63 -8.58
CA LEU A 259 6.94 -2.46 -7.56
C LEU A 259 6.68 -3.94 -7.85
N VAL A 260 7.70 -4.77 -7.77
CA VAL A 260 7.60 -6.23 -7.91
C VAL A 260 8.50 -6.93 -6.90
N ASN A 261 8.19 -8.18 -6.58
CA ASN A 261 9.06 -9.07 -5.83
C ASN A 261 9.61 -10.14 -6.77
N SER A 262 10.94 -10.28 -6.86
CA SER A 262 11.56 -11.42 -7.53
C SER A 262 11.41 -12.66 -6.65
N GLU A 263 10.30 -13.38 -6.81
CA GLU A 263 10.19 -14.71 -6.23
C GLU A 263 11.11 -15.65 -6.97
N ILE A 264 12.13 -16.13 -6.24
CA ILE A 264 13.05 -17.14 -6.73
C ILE A 264 12.97 -18.30 -5.75
N GLU A 265 12.57 -19.45 -6.25
CA GLU A 265 12.82 -20.74 -5.60
C GLU A 265 14.33 -20.98 -5.66
N ASN A 266 15.06 -20.47 -4.66
CA ASN A 266 16.51 -20.56 -4.66
C ASN A 266 16.98 -21.67 -3.71
N HIS A 267 17.45 -22.77 -4.30
CA HIS A 267 18.10 -23.86 -3.58
C HIS A 267 19.53 -23.50 -3.14
N ASN A 268 20.27 -22.72 -3.94
CA ASN A 268 21.71 -22.46 -3.73
C ASN A 268 22.01 -21.44 -2.61
N GLY A 269 20.99 -20.83 -1.99
CA GLY A 269 21.14 -19.88 -0.87
C GLY A 269 21.86 -18.55 -1.17
N LEU A 270 22.53 -18.39 -2.32
CA LEU A 270 23.29 -17.19 -2.71
C LEU A 270 22.45 -16.08 -3.37
N LEU A 271 21.34 -16.43 -4.02
CA LEU A 271 20.39 -15.47 -4.60
C LEU A 271 19.40 -15.00 -3.54
N TRP A 272 19.18 -13.69 -3.51
CA TRP A 272 18.23 -13.04 -2.62
C TRP A 272 16.92 -12.72 -3.33
N GLN A 273 15.82 -12.93 -2.62
CA GLN A 273 14.55 -12.34 -3.03
C GLN A 273 14.71 -10.82 -2.97
N THR A 274 14.11 -10.14 -3.93
CA THR A 274 14.37 -8.73 -4.13
C THR A 274 13.08 -7.99 -4.42
N TYR A 275 12.81 -6.96 -3.64
CA TYR A 275 11.81 -5.97 -4.05
C TYR A 275 12.46 -4.99 -5.01
N ILE A 276 11.89 -4.83 -6.19
CA ILE A 276 12.38 -3.91 -7.22
C ILE A 276 11.36 -2.80 -7.35
N ARG A 277 11.74 -1.59 -6.93
CA ARG A 277 10.94 -0.37 -7.10
C ARG A 277 11.51 0.44 -8.25
N ALA A 278 10.83 0.44 -9.40
CA ALA A 278 11.19 1.24 -10.56
C ALA A 278 10.47 2.59 -10.54
N GLU A 279 11.22 3.68 -10.72
CA GLU A 279 10.70 5.03 -10.97
C GLU A 279 10.68 5.28 -12.48
N MET A 280 9.49 5.39 -13.05
CA MET A 280 9.29 5.33 -14.50
C MET A 280 9.81 6.58 -15.22
N GLN A 281 9.71 7.76 -14.60
CA GLN A 281 10.19 9.01 -15.19
C GLN A 281 11.72 9.08 -15.25
N SER A 282 12.41 8.69 -14.17
CA SER A 282 13.87 8.74 -14.11
C SER A 282 14.54 7.53 -14.77
N GLN A 283 13.74 6.53 -15.20
CA GLN A 283 14.22 5.24 -15.73
C GLN A 283 15.30 4.63 -14.84
N SER A 284 15.03 4.64 -13.53
CA SER A 284 15.88 4.06 -12.51
C SER A 284 15.07 3.11 -11.63
N SER A 285 15.74 2.15 -11.02
CA SER A 285 15.11 1.33 -9.99
C SER A 285 16.07 1.05 -8.85
N VAL A 286 15.47 0.72 -7.72
CA VAL A 286 16.18 0.31 -6.52
C VAL A 286 15.74 -1.11 -6.19
N ALA A 287 16.71 -2.01 -6.20
CA ALA A 287 16.55 -3.42 -5.89
C ALA A 287 16.97 -3.64 -4.43
N MET A 288 15.99 -4.00 -3.59
CA MET A 288 16.14 -4.15 -2.14
C MET A 288 16.11 -5.64 -1.77
N PRO A 289 17.23 -6.21 -1.29
CA PRO A 289 17.28 -7.62 -0.93
C PRO A 289 16.49 -7.84 0.36
N HIS A 290 15.70 -8.92 0.38
CA HIS A 290 14.97 -9.36 1.55
C HIS A 290 14.96 -10.88 1.65
N ARG A 291 14.74 -11.40 2.87
CA ARG A 291 14.71 -12.85 3.14
C ARG A 291 14.04 -13.16 4.48
N GLY A 292 13.41 -14.32 4.59
CA GLY A 292 13.09 -14.91 5.89
C GLY A 292 14.37 -15.35 6.62
N VAL A 293 14.66 -14.77 7.78
CA VAL A 293 15.80 -15.18 8.63
C VAL A 293 15.53 -16.51 9.30
N TRP A 294 14.26 -16.80 9.59
CA TRP A 294 13.85 -18.03 10.26
C TRP A 294 12.50 -18.51 9.73
N MET A 295 12.46 -19.78 9.29
CA MET A 295 11.32 -20.39 8.61
C MET A 295 10.41 -21.21 9.53
N GLU A 296 10.78 -21.46 10.80
CA GLU A 296 9.78 -21.96 11.77
C GLU A 296 8.80 -20.80 11.99
N GLY A 297 7.55 -20.96 11.52
CA GLY A 297 6.51 -19.92 11.43
C GLY A 297 6.03 -19.32 12.76
N SER A 298 6.87 -19.33 13.80
CA SER A 298 6.56 -18.97 15.17
C SER A 298 7.13 -17.62 15.62
N ILE A 299 8.02 -16.98 14.84
CA ILE A 299 8.62 -15.69 15.22
C ILE A 299 8.12 -14.59 14.29
N PRO A 300 7.09 -13.84 14.70
CA PRO A 300 6.68 -12.64 13.98
C PRO A 300 7.85 -11.67 13.83
N GLY A 301 7.94 -11.00 12.69
CA GLY A 301 9.03 -10.03 12.46
C GLY A 301 10.34 -10.64 11.97
N SER A 302 10.37 -11.90 11.52
CA SER A 302 11.59 -12.61 11.10
C SER A 302 12.05 -12.34 9.66
N TRP A 303 11.43 -11.41 8.94
CA TRP A 303 11.86 -11.04 7.58
C TRP A 303 12.81 -9.86 7.63
N VAL A 304 13.99 -10.03 7.08
CA VAL A 304 14.96 -8.96 6.91
C VAL A 304 14.76 -8.27 5.56
N ILE A 305 14.86 -6.96 5.52
CA ILE A 305 14.98 -6.14 4.30
C ILE A 305 16.11 -5.13 4.49
N ARG A 306 16.91 -4.92 3.44
CA ARG A 306 17.93 -3.85 3.41
C ARG A 306 17.43 -2.66 2.63
N MET A 307 17.52 -1.50 3.26
CA MET A 307 17.07 -0.23 2.72
C MET A 307 18.23 0.52 2.05
N PRO A 308 17.96 1.51 1.17
CA PRO A 308 19.00 2.21 0.39
C PRO A 308 20.00 3.02 1.21
N ASP A 309 19.68 3.30 2.46
CA ASP A 309 20.53 3.96 3.46
C ASP A 309 21.37 2.96 4.28
N ASP A 310 21.53 1.73 3.76
CA ASP A 310 22.19 0.59 4.40
C ASP A 310 21.57 0.16 5.74
N ILE A 311 20.35 0.65 6.06
CA ILE A 311 19.62 0.21 7.24
C ILE A 311 19.05 -1.19 7.01
N GLU A 312 19.31 -2.08 7.96
CA GLU A 312 18.74 -3.43 7.98
C GLU A 312 17.55 -3.48 8.94
N LEU A 313 16.36 -3.71 8.38
CA LEU A 313 15.10 -3.74 9.11
C LEU A 313 14.54 -5.17 9.17
N MET A 314 13.94 -5.49 10.31
CA MET A 314 13.27 -6.75 10.58
C MET A 314 11.76 -6.49 10.72
N SER A 315 10.94 -7.22 9.98
CA SER A 315 9.49 -7.11 10.05
C SER A 315 8.76 -8.35 9.51
N THR A 316 7.45 -8.23 9.26
CA THR A 316 6.69 -9.24 8.53
C THR A 316 6.94 -9.12 7.04
N PHE A 317 6.67 -10.18 6.27
CA PHE A 317 6.73 -10.11 4.80
C PHE A 317 5.86 -8.98 4.22
N ALA A 318 4.63 -8.83 4.72
CA ALA A 318 3.73 -7.77 4.30
C ALA A 318 4.32 -6.37 4.55
N ASN A 319 4.90 -6.14 5.73
CA ASN A 319 5.54 -4.88 6.06
C ASN A 319 6.81 -4.63 5.24
N ALA A 320 7.57 -5.66 4.88
CA ALA A 320 8.71 -5.53 4.00
C ALA A 320 8.30 -4.99 2.62
N GLY A 321 7.16 -5.46 2.07
CA GLY A 321 6.56 -4.89 0.86
C GLY A 321 6.18 -3.42 1.02
N ILE A 322 5.57 -3.04 2.14
CA ILE A 322 5.20 -1.63 2.43
C ILE A 322 6.45 -0.73 2.57
N LEU A 323 7.51 -1.25 3.19
CA LEU A 323 8.81 -0.56 3.29
C LEU A 323 9.45 -0.36 1.92
N ALA A 324 9.48 -1.41 1.10
CA ALA A 324 10.00 -1.36 -0.27
C ALA A 324 9.21 -0.40 -1.17
N GLU A 325 7.90 -0.30 -0.98
CA GLU A 325 7.05 0.68 -1.65
C GLU A 325 7.47 2.12 -1.32
N GLY A 326 8.01 2.35 -0.11
CA GLY A 326 8.38 3.67 0.41
C GLY A 326 7.33 4.29 1.32
N GLN A 327 6.36 3.51 1.80
CA GLN A 327 5.30 3.98 2.70
C GLN A 327 4.56 5.22 2.16
N LEU A 328 4.27 5.22 0.85
CA LEU A 328 3.56 6.30 0.15
C LEU A 328 2.11 6.44 0.65
N TRP A 329 1.57 5.37 1.21
CA TRP A 329 0.29 5.33 1.91
C TRP A 329 0.51 4.79 3.33
N ARG A 330 -0.09 5.45 4.32
CA ARG A 330 0.09 5.12 5.74
C ARG A 330 -1.24 4.88 6.42
N GLU A 331 -1.26 3.91 7.33
CA GLU A 331 -2.36 3.73 8.26
C GLU A 331 -2.22 4.77 9.38
N VAL A 332 -3.33 5.33 9.84
CA VAL A 332 -3.38 6.21 11.00
C VAL A 332 -4.05 5.51 12.17
N LEU A 333 -3.87 6.03 13.40
CA LEU A 333 -4.67 5.61 14.54
C LEU A 333 -6.17 5.73 14.20
N GLY A 334 -6.94 4.71 14.54
CA GLY A 334 -8.33 4.55 14.08
C GLY A 334 -8.48 3.76 12.76
N GLY A 335 -7.39 3.39 12.08
CA GLY A 335 -7.40 2.44 10.97
C GLY A 335 -7.62 3.02 9.57
N ALA A 336 -7.79 4.34 9.44
CA ALA A 336 -7.90 4.97 8.12
C ALA A 336 -6.55 4.91 7.37
N ARG A 337 -6.60 4.84 6.04
CA ARG A 337 -5.45 4.80 5.14
C ARG A 337 -5.42 6.09 4.32
N LEU A 338 -4.30 6.80 4.39
CA LEU A 338 -4.13 8.12 3.76
C LEU A 338 -2.80 8.22 3.01
N PRO A 339 -2.72 9.03 1.95
CA PRO A 339 -1.44 9.33 1.31
C PRO A 339 -0.47 10.00 2.29
N ALA A 340 0.79 9.58 2.29
CA ALA A 340 1.83 10.14 3.16
C ALA A 340 2.02 11.65 2.94
N ALA A 341 1.81 12.14 1.72
CA ALA A 341 1.86 13.56 1.40
C ALA A 341 0.78 14.38 2.13
N VAL A 342 -0.43 13.82 2.30
CA VAL A 342 -1.54 14.46 3.03
C VAL A 342 -1.20 14.56 4.53
N LEU A 343 -0.60 13.51 5.08
CA LEU A 343 -0.14 13.47 6.47
C LEU A 343 1.05 14.41 6.71
N ALA A 344 1.99 14.47 5.77
CA ALA A 344 3.11 15.41 5.82
C ALA A 344 2.63 16.87 5.74
N ALA A 345 1.62 17.17 4.92
CA ALA A 345 1.02 18.49 4.85
C ALA A 345 0.41 18.93 6.18
N GLU A 346 -0.34 18.04 6.86
CA GLU A 346 -0.87 18.29 8.21
C GLU A 346 0.26 18.58 9.22
N ARG A 347 1.31 17.75 9.23
CA ARG A 347 2.47 17.95 10.13
C ARG A 347 3.18 19.28 9.88
N ALA A 348 3.20 19.74 8.65
CA ALA A 348 3.77 21.03 8.26
C ALA A 348 2.82 22.22 8.47
N GLY A 349 1.63 22.01 9.06
CA GLY A 349 0.62 23.06 9.26
C GLY A 349 0.00 23.59 7.96
N LYS A 350 0.10 22.82 6.86
CA LYS A 350 -0.51 23.15 5.57
C LYS A 350 -1.94 22.62 5.51
N ALA A 351 -2.76 23.17 4.62
CA ALA A 351 -4.12 22.69 4.40
C ALA A 351 -4.14 21.18 4.11
N SER A 352 -4.78 20.42 4.99
CA SER A 352 -4.90 18.97 4.91
C SER A 352 -6.23 18.51 5.48
N PHE A 353 -6.72 17.37 5.01
CA PHE A 353 -7.90 16.70 5.59
C PHE A 353 -7.52 15.62 6.63
N ALA A 354 -6.23 15.44 6.89
CA ALA A 354 -5.71 14.55 7.92
C ALA A 354 -5.67 15.21 9.32
N VAL A 355 -6.54 16.18 9.59
CA VAL A 355 -6.54 16.94 10.86
C VAL A 355 -6.66 16.01 12.06
N GLY A 356 -5.68 16.10 12.95
CA GLY A 356 -5.61 15.28 14.16
C GLY A 356 -5.28 13.80 13.93
N CYS A 357 -5.00 13.37 12.69
CA CYS A 357 -4.55 12.01 12.43
C CYS A 357 -3.09 11.82 12.85
N VAL A 358 -2.81 10.68 13.47
CA VAL A 358 -1.47 10.25 13.86
C VAL A 358 -1.14 8.97 13.13
N GLU A 359 0.04 8.92 12.52
CA GLU A 359 0.51 7.73 11.80
C GLU A 359 0.65 6.54 12.76
N LYS A 360 0.07 5.41 12.37
CA LYS A 360 0.25 4.14 13.06
C LYS A 360 1.55 3.52 12.56
N GLY A 361 2.50 3.32 13.46
CA GLY A 361 3.75 2.64 13.13
C GLY A 361 3.52 1.22 12.62
N LEU A 362 4.41 0.74 11.75
CA LEU A 362 4.37 -0.65 11.30
C LEU A 362 4.62 -1.58 12.49
N SER A 363 3.68 -2.48 12.75
CA SER A 363 3.81 -3.46 13.82
C SER A 363 5.04 -4.33 13.60
N LEU A 364 5.71 -4.73 14.70
CA LEU A 364 6.87 -5.64 14.66
C LEU A 364 8.07 -5.11 13.86
N LEU A 365 8.09 -3.84 13.45
CA LEU A 365 9.26 -3.23 12.83
C LEU A 365 10.36 -3.02 13.87
N ARG A 366 11.54 -3.58 13.61
CA ARG A 366 12.74 -3.44 14.44
C ARG A 366 13.97 -3.25 13.55
N THR A 367 15.02 -2.67 14.09
CA THR A 367 16.35 -2.85 13.46
C THR A 367 16.80 -4.30 13.62
N SER A 368 17.71 -4.75 12.76
CA SER A 368 18.27 -6.10 12.88
C SER A 368 19.05 -6.31 14.17
N GLU A 369 19.65 -5.26 14.74
CA GLU A 369 20.32 -5.31 16.05
C GLU A 369 19.34 -5.59 17.19
N GLN A 370 18.25 -4.82 17.25
CA GLN A 370 17.20 -5.02 18.26
C GLN A 370 16.60 -6.42 18.16
N TRP A 371 16.23 -6.85 16.94
CA TRP A 371 15.67 -8.18 16.74
C TRP A 371 16.64 -9.30 17.16
N ARG A 372 17.93 -9.19 16.83
CA ARG A 372 18.95 -10.18 17.22
C ARG A 372 19.18 -10.21 18.73
N LYS A 373 19.12 -9.06 19.40
CA LYS A 373 19.18 -8.99 20.86
C LYS A 373 18.02 -9.75 21.51
N ASP A 374 16.83 -9.62 20.93
CA ASP A 374 15.63 -10.31 21.43
C ASP A 374 15.59 -11.79 21.04
N ASN A 375 16.35 -12.20 20.03
CA ASN A 375 16.39 -13.55 19.48
C ASN A 375 17.83 -14.09 19.34
N PRO A 376 18.62 -14.19 20.43
CA PRO A 376 20.07 -14.43 20.35
C PRO A 376 20.46 -15.81 19.78
N ARG A 377 19.53 -16.76 19.76
CA ARG A 377 19.73 -18.11 19.20
C ARG A 377 19.31 -18.23 17.74
N LYS A 378 18.80 -17.15 17.14
CA LYS A 378 18.30 -17.14 15.77
C LYS A 378 19.24 -16.32 14.92
N GLY A 379 19.47 -16.79 13.71
CA GLY A 379 20.43 -16.20 12.80
C GLY A 379 20.33 -16.82 11.43
N THR A 380 21.09 -16.23 10.53
CA THR A 380 21.15 -16.61 9.12
C THR A 380 22.61 -16.56 8.71
N ARG A 381 22.96 -17.38 7.72
CA ARG A 381 24.34 -17.57 7.29
C ARG A 381 25.04 -16.26 6.96
N TYR A 382 24.38 -15.38 6.21
CA TYR A 382 25.02 -14.15 5.74
C TYR A 382 25.45 -13.24 6.90
N TRP A 383 24.73 -13.21 8.03
CA TRP A 383 25.19 -12.46 9.21
C TRP A 383 26.47 -13.04 9.80
N GLY A 384 26.65 -14.36 9.73
CA GLY A 384 27.89 -15.02 10.11
C GLY A 384 29.02 -14.67 9.14
N ASP A 385 28.73 -14.70 7.84
CA ASP A 385 29.66 -14.35 6.77
C ASP A 385 30.14 -12.89 6.90
N GLU A 386 29.22 -11.93 7.03
CA GLU A 386 29.55 -10.50 7.23
C GLU A 386 30.34 -10.25 8.52
N ARG A 387 30.07 -11.01 9.59
CA ARG A 387 30.85 -10.92 10.83
C ARG A 387 32.27 -11.45 10.64
N LYS A 388 32.44 -12.51 9.86
CA LYS A 388 33.76 -13.11 9.57
C LYS A 388 34.60 -12.23 8.66
N THR A 389 33.98 -11.63 7.64
CA THR A 389 34.66 -10.84 6.62
C THR A 389 34.83 -9.38 7.05
N GLY A 390 33.95 -8.87 7.92
CA GLY A 390 33.86 -7.45 8.24
C GLY A 390 33.20 -6.61 7.13
N GLU A 391 32.69 -7.25 6.08
CA GLU A 391 32.13 -6.61 4.89
C GLU A 391 30.68 -7.05 4.65
N LYS A 392 29.87 -6.17 4.06
CA LYS A 392 28.52 -6.49 3.61
C LYS A 392 28.58 -7.41 2.39
N THR A 393 27.96 -8.58 2.48
CA THR A 393 27.93 -9.54 1.37
C THR A 393 26.74 -9.32 0.45
N VAL A 394 25.79 -8.45 0.81
CA VAL A 394 24.55 -8.22 0.03
C VAL A 394 24.15 -6.74 0.12
N CYS A 395 24.14 -6.00 -0.97
CA CYS A 395 23.80 -4.58 -0.93
C CYS A 395 22.53 -4.29 -1.71
N VAL A 396 21.92 -3.15 -1.42
CA VAL A 396 20.92 -2.57 -2.31
C VAL A 396 21.60 -2.24 -3.64
N VAL A 397 20.91 -2.51 -4.75
CA VAL A 397 21.43 -2.25 -6.09
C VAL A 397 20.57 -1.20 -6.78
N GLU A 398 21.19 -0.09 -7.17
CA GLU A 398 20.59 0.87 -8.10
C GLU A 398 20.78 0.38 -9.54
N ARG A 399 19.71 0.44 -10.33
CA ARG A 399 19.71 0.11 -11.76
C ARG A 399 19.27 1.32 -12.54
N LYS A 400 19.93 1.60 -13.67
CA LYS A 400 19.67 2.81 -14.48
C LYS A 400 19.68 2.48 -15.96
N GLY A 401 18.84 3.20 -16.70
CA GLY A 401 18.77 3.11 -18.15
C GLY A 401 17.91 1.96 -18.65
N LYS A 402 17.40 2.12 -19.87
CA LYS A 402 16.36 1.31 -20.51
C LYS A 402 16.60 -0.21 -20.47
N GLY A 403 17.85 -0.66 -20.48
CA GLY A 403 18.20 -2.07 -20.47
C GLY A 403 18.18 -2.75 -19.10
N ASP A 404 18.28 -1.99 -18.01
CA ASP A 404 18.55 -2.55 -16.68
C ASP A 404 17.56 -2.10 -15.60
N TYR A 405 16.97 -0.91 -15.70
CA TYR A 405 16.10 -0.40 -14.62
C TYR A 405 14.83 -1.24 -14.41
N LEU A 406 14.34 -1.96 -15.43
CA LEU A 406 13.23 -2.92 -15.33
C LEU A 406 13.67 -4.38 -15.14
N SER A 407 14.97 -4.61 -14.99
CA SER A 407 15.54 -5.94 -14.80
C SER A 407 14.93 -6.60 -13.57
N LEU A 408 14.58 -7.88 -13.70
CA LEU A 408 14.09 -8.73 -12.60
C LEU A 408 15.18 -9.60 -12.00
N ASN A 409 16.45 -9.36 -12.38
CA ASN A 409 17.57 -10.16 -11.91
C ASN A 409 17.64 -10.15 -10.37
N PRO A 410 17.87 -11.30 -9.72
CA PRO A 410 18.16 -11.33 -8.30
C PRO A 410 19.36 -10.48 -7.92
N ILE A 411 19.42 -10.13 -6.64
CA ILE A 411 20.67 -9.74 -6.02
C ILE A 411 21.44 -11.01 -5.63
N CYS A 412 22.66 -11.13 -6.13
CA CYS A 412 23.59 -12.19 -5.76
C CYS A 412 24.40 -11.76 -4.55
N GLU A 413 24.62 -12.69 -3.63
CA GLU A 413 25.59 -12.50 -2.56
C GLU A 413 27.01 -12.35 -3.13
N ILE A 414 27.68 -11.28 -2.75
CA ILE A 414 29.05 -10.93 -3.13
C ILE A 414 30.02 -11.73 -2.26
N THR A 415 31.09 -12.23 -2.89
CA THR A 415 32.22 -12.84 -2.17
C THR A 415 33.28 -11.76 -1.98
N PRO A 416 33.62 -11.37 -0.73
CA PRO A 416 34.62 -10.35 -0.47
C PRO A 416 36.01 -10.71 -1.02
N PRO A 417 36.85 -9.71 -1.38
CA PRO A 417 38.23 -9.96 -1.80
C PRO A 417 39.02 -10.77 -0.77
N GLY A 418 39.81 -11.75 -1.23
CA GLY A 418 40.58 -12.64 -0.35
C GLY A 418 39.77 -13.78 0.28
N TRP A 419 38.50 -13.93 -0.10
CA TRP A 419 37.65 -15.05 0.29
C TRP A 419 37.21 -15.87 -0.92
N LYS A 420 36.91 -17.14 -0.70
CA LYS A 420 36.31 -18.05 -1.69
C LYS A 420 35.10 -18.75 -1.09
N ARG A 421 34.13 -19.09 -1.95
CA ARG A 421 32.99 -19.93 -1.59
C ARG A 421 33.38 -21.41 -1.75
N VAL A 422 33.08 -22.24 -0.77
CA VAL A 422 33.39 -23.68 -0.75
C VAL A 422 32.18 -24.52 -0.33
N GLY A 423 32.28 -25.85 -0.51
CA GLY A 423 31.22 -26.82 -0.24
C GLY A 423 30.30 -27.08 -1.43
N ASP A 424 29.43 -28.07 -1.32
CA ASP A 424 28.63 -28.65 -2.43
C ASP A 424 27.65 -27.67 -3.10
N GLU A 425 27.49 -26.46 -2.57
CA GLU A 425 26.67 -25.39 -3.16
C GLU A 425 27.36 -24.01 -3.08
N GLY A 426 28.67 -23.97 -2.80
CA GLY A 426 29.40 -22.73 -2.56
C GLY A 426 28.84 -21.96 -1.36
N THR A 427 28.41 -22.66 -0.32
CA THR A 427 27.66 -22.06 0.78
C THR A 427 28.55 -21.51 1.88
N ALA A 428 29.74 -22.06 2.10
CA ALA A 428 30.65 -21.59 3.14
C ALA A 428 31.69 -20.60 2.58
N LEU A 429 32.08 -19.60 3.37
CA LEU A 429 33.21 -18.72 3.07
C LEU A 429 34.48 -19.20 3.78
N GLU A 430 35.56 -19.33 3.01
CA GLU A 430 36.92 -19.57 3.48
C GLU A 430 37.86 -18.48 3.00
N ARG A 431 38.85 -18.14 3.82
CA ARG A 431 39.92 -17.23 3.42
C ARG A 431 40.80 -17.95 2.39
N ILE A 432 41.20 -17.24 1.34
CA ILE A 432 42.21 -17.74 0.41
C ILE A 432 43.54 -17.71 1.17
N GLU A 433 44.05 -18.88 1.53
CA GLU A 433 45.42 -19.03 2.03
C GLU A 433 46.37 -18.66 0.88
N GLY A 434 47.28 -17.72 1.16
CA GLY A 434 48.24 -17.21 0.19
C GLY A 434 49.46 -18.10 0.02
#